data_AF-A0A011QA10-F1
#
_entry.id   AF-A0A011QA10-F1
#
_cell.length_a   1.000
_cell.length_b   1.000
_cell.length_c   1.000
_cell.angle_alpha   90.00
_cell.angle_beta   90.00
_cell.angle_gamma   90.00
#
_symmetry.space_group_name_H-M   'P 1'
#
loop_
_entity.id
_entity.type
_entity.pdbx_description
1 polymer ?
#
loop_
_entity_poly.entity_id
_entity_poly.type
_entity_poly.pdbx_seq_one_letter_code
_entity_poly.pdbx_strand_id
1 'polypeptide(L)'
;MLFRLALAMGRTLQELRAALSYAEFQEWCLYYQIEPWGEDRSDLRAGIVASTVANYAGRTRAEGAEPVRPADFMPYLERPPAGPTAEAPATTPQLTDDELAAWADAVIFGIPPE
;
A
#
# COMPACT_ATOMS: atom_id res chain seq x y z
N MET A 1 -7.98 -14.30 10.04
CA MET A 1 -8.72 -13.31 10.85
C MET A 1 -9.01 -13.76 12.27
N LEU A 2 -9.64 -14.91 12.50
CA LEU A 2 -10.07 -15.35 13.85
C LEU A 2 -8.97 -15.31 14.93
N PHE A 3 -7.75 -15.75 14.61
CA PHE A 3 -6.60 -15.66 15.53
C PHE A 3 -6.24 -14.23 15.92
N ARG A 4 -6.27 -13.30 14.96
CA ARG A 4 -6.00 -11.88 15.21
C ARG A 4 -7.08 -11.29 16.12
N LEU A 5 -8.35 -11.61 15.84
CA LEU A 5 -9.49 -11.14 16.63
C LEU A 5 -9.44 -11.64 18.07
N ALA A 6 -9.11 -12.93 18.27
CA ALA A 6 -8.92 -13.51 19.60
C ALA A 6 -7.81 -12.80 20.38
N LEU A 7 -6.66 -12.54 19.74
CA LEU A 7 -5.55 -11.81 20.34
C LEU A 7 -5.95 -10.38 20.74
N ALA A 8 -6.64 -9.65 19.86
CA ALA A 8 -7.06 -8.27 20.12
C ALA A 8 -8.12 -8.16 21.23
N MET A 9 -9.02 -9.15 21.32
CA MET A 9 -10.03 -9.23 22.38
C MET A 9 -9.49 -9.81 23.70
N GLY A 10 -8.23 -10.27 23.74
CA GLY A 10 -7.63 -10.91 24.91
C GLY A 10 -8.34 -12.20 25.32
N ARG A 11 -8.86 -12.96 24.36
CA ARG A 11 -9.61 -14.21 24.59
C ARG A 11 -8.92 -15.39 23.93
N THR A 12 -9.11 -16.59 24.47
CA THR A 12 -8.73 -17.82 23.78
C THR A 12 -9.65 -18.06 22.57
N LEU A 13 -9.20 -18.88 21.61
CA LEU A 13 -10.02 -19.25 20.46
C LEU A 13 -11.32 -19.96 20.86
N GLN A 14 -11.29 -20.79 21.91
CA GLN A 14 -12.46 -21.54 22.36
C GLN A 14 -13.53 -20.60 22.94
N GLU A 15 -13.13 -19.67 23.79
CA GLU A 15 -14.04 -18.66 24.36
C GLU A 15 -14.63 -17.77 23.26
N LEU A 16 -13.80 -17.34 22.31
CA LEU A 16 -14.28 -16.50 21.20
C LEU A 16 -15.28 -17.26 20.32
N ARG A 17 -15.01 -18.53 19.99
CA ARG A 17 -15.94 -19.36 19.19
C ARG A 17 -17.26 -19.64 19.89
N ALA A 18 -17.26 -19.71 21.22
CA ALA A 18 -18.48 -19.93 22.00
C ALA A 18 -19.34 -18.66 22.10
N ALA A 19 -18.72 -17.48 22.12
CA ALA A 19 -19.41 -16.21 22.32
C ALA A 19 -19.77 -15.49 20.99
N LEU A 20 -18.95 -15.64 19.96
CA LEU A 20 -19.05 -14.89 18.71
C LEU A 20 -19.88 -15.64 17.67
N SER A 21 -20.94 -15.01 17.18
CA SER A 21 -21.72 -15.59 16.07
C SER A 21 -20.94 -15.54 14.75
N TYR A 22 -21.29 -16.40 13.79
CA TYR A 22 -20.68 -16.36 12.46
C TYR A 22 -20.96 -15.05 11.73
N ALA A 23 -22.17 -14.50 11.86
CA ALA A 23 -22.54 -13.23 11.24
C ALA A 23 -21.67 -12.07 11.77
N GLU A 24 -21.53 -11.97 13.09
CA GLU A 24 -20.67 -10.96 13.71
C GLU A 24 -19.19 -11.15 13.32
N PHE A 25 -18.72 -12.40 13.24
CA PHE A 25 -17.37 -12.67 12.72
C PHE A 25 -17.17 -12.17 11.29
N GLN A 26 -18.18 -12.32 10.42
CA GLN A 26 -18.13 -11.78 9.05
C GLN A 26 -18.11 -10.24 9.06
N GLU A 27 -18.88 -9.59 9.93
CA GLU A 27 -18.82 -8.12 10.11
C GLU A 27 -17.43 -7.66 10.51
N TRP A 28 -16.78 -8.34 11.45
CA TRP A 28 -15.38 -8.05 11.80
C TRP A 28 -14.41 -8.24 10.63
N CYS A 29 -14.64 -9.26 9.78
CA CYS A 29 -13.82 -9.47 8.59
C CYS A 29 -14.03 -8.37 7.54
N LEU A 30 -15.26 -7.87 7.37
CA LEU A 30 -15.57 -6.76 6.48
C LEU A 30 -15.00 -5.45 7.01
N TYR A 31 -15.18 -5.17 8.30
CA TYR A 31 -14.63 -3.98 8.93
C TYR A 31 -13.11 -3.91 8.80
N TYR A 32 -12.41 -5.03 8.95
CA TYR A 32 -10.95 -5.08 8.77
C TYR A 32 -10.47 -4.73 7.35
N GLN A 33 -11.30 -4.93 6.32
CA GLN A 33 -10.96 -4.50 4.96
C GLN A 33 -11.01 -2.98 4.81
N ILE A 34 -11.88 -2.32 5.59
CA ILE A 34 -12.04 -0.86 5.61
C ILE A 34 -10.97 -0.25 6.52
N GLU A 35 -10.82 -0.78 7.73
CA GLU A 35 -9.90 -0.29 8.75
C GLU A 35 -9.03 -1.45 9.29
N PRO A 36 -7.95 -1.79 8.57
CA PRO A 36 -7.07 -2.86 9.01
C PRO A 36 -6.25 -2.43 10.23
N TRP A 37 -6.07 -3.36 11.16
CA TRP A 37 -5.35 -3.18 12.43
C TRP A 37 -4.38 -4.35 12.70
N GLY A 38 -3.64 -4.27 13.81
CA GLY A 38 -2.66 -5.29 14.23
C GLY A 38 -1.25 -5.02 13.70
N GLU A 39 -0.36 -5.98 13.93
CA GLU A 39 1.09 -5.80 13.73
C GLU A 39 1.47 -5.48 12.29
N ASP A 40 0.85 -6.09 11.28
CA ASP A 40 1.12 -5.77 9.86
C ASP A 40 0.97 -4.26 9.57
N ARG A 41 -0.01 -3.60 10.22
CA ARG A 41 -0.27 -2.16 10.08
C ARG A 41 0.66 -1.33 10.96
N SER A 42 1.07 -1.86 12.11
CA SER A 42 2.10 -1.25 12.96
C SER A 42 3.46 -1.24 12.26
N ASP A 43 3.87 -2.35 11.66
CA ASP A 43 5.09 -2.49 10.87
C ASP A 43 5.09 -1.55 9.67
N LEU A 44 3.96 -1.40 8.97
CA LEU A 44 3.84 -0.41 7.91
C LEU A 44 4.07 1.02 8.41
N ARG A 45 3.45 1.41 9.53
CA ARG A 45 3.65 2.75 10.12
C ARG A 45 5.10 2.96 10.55
N ALA A 46 5.72 1.95 11.16
CA ALA A 46 7.14 1.98 11.52
C ALA A 46 8.02 2.10 10.27
N GLY A 47 7.72 1.34 9.21
CA GLY A 47 8.41 1.40 7.94
C GLY A 47 8.31 2.76 7.25
N ILE A 48 7.16 3.44 7.35
CA ILE A 48 7.00 4.81 6.85
C ILE A 48 8.01 5.73 7.54
N VAL A 49 8.02 5.75 8.88
CA VAL A 49 8.95 6.58 9.64
C VAL A 49 10.41 6.22 9.35
N ALA A 50 10.75 4.92 9.36
CA ALA A 50 12.09 4.44 9.09
C ALA A 50 12.57 4.82 7.69
N SER A 51 11.72 4.69 6.67
CA SER A 51 12.03 5.09 5.29
C SER A 51 12.22 6.61 5.17
N THR A 52 11.40 7.42 5.84
CA THR A 52 11.59 8.87 5.89
C THR A 52 12.94 9.22 6.50
N VAL A 53 13.29 8.62 7.64
CA VAL A 53 14.59 8.85 8.29
C VAL A 53 15.74 8.38 7.41
N ALA A 54 15.67 7.19 6.82
CA ALA A 54 16.72 6.63 5.97
C ALA A 54 16.92 7.39 4.65
N ASN A 55 15.85 7.93 4.07
CA ASN A 55 15.92 8.78 2.88
C ASN A 55 16.45 10.19 3.25
N TYR A 56 16.03 10.75 4.38
CA TYR A 56 16.46 12.07 4.85
C TYR A 56 17.92 12.10 5.35
N ALA A 57 18.28 11.16 6.24
CA ALA A 57 19.64 10.98 6.73
C ALA A 57 20.59 10.52 5.60
N GLY A 58 20.03 9.94 4.53
CA GLY A 58 20.69 9.44 3.34
C GLY A 58 21.34 10.50 2.42
N ARG A 59 21.75 11.67 2.93
CA ARG A 59 22.69 12.57 2.19
C ARG A 59 24.02 11.89 1.80
N THR A 60 24.24 10.64 2.21
CA THR A 60 25.40 9.79 1.92
C THR A 60 25.06 8.57 1.04
N ARG A 61 23.89 8.53 0.40
CA ARG A 61 23.59 7.46 -0.58
C ARG A 61 24.59 7.51 -1.73
N ALA A 62 24.95 6.33 -2.23
CA ALA A 62 25.66 6.24 -3.49
C ALA A 62 24.89 6.99 -4.57
N GLU A 63 25.60 7.75 -5.38
CA GLU A 63 25.01 8.55 -6.45
C GLU A 63 24.18 7.62 -7.37
N GLY A 64 22.91 7.96 -7.56
CA GLY A 64 21.97 7.15 -8.35
C GLY A 64 21.27 6.00 -7.60
N ALA A 65 21.44 5.84 -6.29
CA ALA A 65 20.70 4.82 -5.54
C ALA A 65 19.22 5.21 -5.30
N GLU A 66 18.30 4.30 -5.65
CA GLU A 66 16.85 4.49 -5.48
C GLU A 66 16.44 4.72 -4.01
N PRO A 67 15.45 5.59 -3.74
CA PRO A 67 14.82 5.76 -2.42
C PRO A 67 14.41 4.41 -1.80
N VAL A 68 14.67 4.24 -0.50
CA VAL A 68 14.15 3.05 0.19
C VAL A 68 12.67 3.26 0.46
N ARG A 69 11.91 2.18 0.33
CA ARG A 69 10.46 2.15 0.51
C ARG A 69 10.11 1.73 1.94
N PRO A 70 8.93 2.10 2.48
CA PRO A 70 8.47 1.59 3.77
C PRO A 70 8.50 0.06 3.87
N ALA A 71 8.14 -0.62 2.78
CA ALA A 71 8.16 -2.09 2.70
C ALA A 71 9.56 -2.71 2.88
N ASP A 72 10.64 -1.95 2.66
CA ASP A 72 12.01 -2.44 2.90
C ASP A 72 12.33 -2.62 4.38
N PHE A 73 11.50 -2.07 5.26
CA PHE A 73 11.60 -2.18 6.72
C PHE A 73 10.53 -3.11 7.31
N MET A 74 9.87 -3.95 6.50
CA MET A 74 8.85 -4.91 6.94
C MET A 74 9.35 -6.36 6.75
N PRO A 75 9.92 -7.01 7.79
CA PRO A 75 10.63 -8.30 7.64
C PRO A 75 9.80 -9.46 7.11
N TYR A 76 8.48 -9.46 7.36
CA TYR A 76 7.57 -10.55 7.02
C TYR A 76 6.89 -10.38 5.66
N LEU A 77 7.13 -9.26 4.98
CA LEU A 77 6.50 -8.98 3.70
C LEU A 77 7.31 -9.69 2.60
N GLU A 78 6.72 -10.72 1.99
CA GLU A 78 7.34 -11.42 0.87
C GLU A 78 7.61 -10.43 -0.27
N ARG A 79 8.89 -10.29 -0.62
CA ARG A 79 9.31 -9.47 -1.74
C ARG A 79 9.30 -10.33 -3.00
N PRO A 80 8.52 -9.99 -4.04
CA PRO A 80 8.74 -10.56 -5.35
C PRO A 80 10.22 -10.35 -5.71
N PRO A 81 10.93 -11.36 -6.25
CA PRO A 81 12.33 -11.18 -6.63
C PRO A 81 12.41 -9.90 -7.45
N ALA A 82 13.39 -9.05 -7.14
CA ALA A 82 13.63 -7.84 -7.92
C ALA A 82 13.83 -8.30 -9.36
N GLY A 83 12.75 -8.21 -10.17
CA GLY A 83 12.83 -8.42 -11.59
C GLY A 83 13.91 -7.48 -12.13
N PRO A 84 14.53 -7.82 -13.28
CA PRO A 84 15.44 -6.89 -13.93
C PRO A 84 14.75 -5.53 -13.95
N THR A 85 15.40 -4.57 -13.30
CA THR A 85 14.95 -3.21 -13.03
C THR A 85 13.70 -2.91 -13.82
N ALA A 86 12.53 -2.90 -13.16
CA ALA A 86 11.37 -2.29 -13.77
C ALA A 86 11.86 -0.91 -14.19
N GLU A 87 12.07 -0.74 -15.50
CA GLU A 87 12.35 0.54 -16.12
C GLU A 87 11.41 1.52 -15.43
N ALA A 88 11.96 2.62 -14.92
CA ALA A 88 11.20 3.73 -14.36
C ALA A 88 9.88 3.81 -15.13
N PRO A 89 8.71 3.78 -14.43
CA PRO A 89 7.41 3.56 -15.07
C PRO A 89 7.40 4.41 -16.31
N ALA A 90 7.41 3.74 -17.48
CA ALA A 90 7.70 4.36 -18.77
C ALA A 90 7.05 5.74 -18.75
N THR A 91 7.88 6.79 -18.71
CA THR A 91 7.42 8.18 -18.61
C THR A 91 6.27 8.26 -19.58
N THR A 92 5.03 8.33 -19.06
CA THR A 92 3.90 8.58 -19.94
C THR A 92 4.30 9.89 -20.59
N PRO A 93 4.50 9.93 -21.92
CA PRO A 93 4.99 11.14 -22.55
C PRO A 93 4.13 12.28 -22.03
N GLN A 94 4.74 13.27 -21.36
CA GLN A 94 3.95 14.37 -20.84
C GLN A 94 3.35 15.06 -22.06
N LEU A 95 2.03 14.94 -22.21
CA LEU A 95 1.29 15.62 -23.25
C LEU A 95 1.59 17.11 -23.11
N THR A 96 1.96 17.73 -24.21
CA THR A 96 2.07 19.18 -24.32
C THR A 96 0.70 19.81 -24.01
N ASP A 97 0.70 21.09 -23.63
CA ASP A 97 -0.54 21.82 -23.33
C ASP A 97 -1.54 21.76 -24.50
N ASP A 98 -1.04 21.75 -25.74
CA ASP A 98 -1.83 21.65 -26.96
C ASP A 98 -2.49 20.27 -27.12
N GLU A 99 -1.76 19.19 -26.81
CA GLU A 99 -2.31 17.84 -26.82
C GLU A 99 -3.37 17.69 -25.72
N LEU A 100 -3.11 18.20 -24.51
CA LEU A 100 -4.09 18.20 -23.41
C LEU A 100 -5.38 18.94 -23.79
N ALA A 101 -5.27 20.07 -24.48
CA ALA A 101 -6.42 20.82 -24.97
C ALA A 101 -7.22 20.02 -26.01
N ALA A 102 -6.55 19.35 -26.95
CA ALA A 102 -7.21 18.52 -27.95
C ALA A 102 -7.97 17.33 -27.32
N TRP A 103 -7.38 16.69 -26.30
CA TRP A 103 -8.07 15.63 -25.54
C TRP A 103 -9.26 16.17 -24.73
N ALA A 104 -9.15 17.38 -24.16
CA ALA A 104 -10.25 18.02 -23.46
C ALA A 104 -11.41 18.36 -24.41
N ASP A 105 -11.11 18.91 -25.58
CA ASP A 105 -12.11 19.21 -26.61
C ASP A 105 -12.78 17.95 -27.15
N ALA A 106 -12.04 16.84 -27.29
CA ALA A 106 -12.61 15.55 -27.68
C ALA A 106 -13.60 15.02 -26.65
N VAL A 107 -13.32 15.19 -25.36
CA VAL A 107 -14.20 14.77 -24.27
C VAL A 107 -15.42 15.68 -24.14
N ILE A 108 -15.26 16.98 -24.33
CA ILE A 108 -16.31 17.98 -24.14
C ILE A 108 -17.22 18.08 -25.37
N PHE A 109 -16.64 18.01 -26.58
CA PHE A 109 -17.34 18.26 -27.84
C PHE A 109 -17.45 17.02 -28.74
N GLY A 110 -16.84 15.89 -28.37
CA GLY A 110 -16.95 14.64 -29.13
C GLY A 110 -16.22 14.65 -30.48
N ILE A 111 -15.30 15.59 -30.68
CA ILE A 111 -14.51 15.70 -31.92
C ILE A 111 -13.16 15.00 -31.67
N PRO A 112 -12.86 13.90 -32.37
CA PRO A 112 -11.59 13.21 -32.17
C PRO A 112 -10.41 14.11 -32.56
N PRO A 113 -9.28 14.07 -31.82
CA PRO A 113 -8.09 14.83 -32.19
C PRO A 113 -7.54 14.32 -33.55
N GLU A 114 -7.09 15.23 -34.42
CA GLU A 114 -6.39 14.90 -35.68
C GLU A 114 -4.91 14.58 -35.46
#